data_AF-A0A7W1R9J2-F1
#
_entry.id   AF-A0A7W1R9J2-F1
#
_cell.length_a   1.000
_cell.length_b   1.000
_cell.length_c   1.000
_cell.angle_alpha   90.00
_cell.angle_beta   90.00
_cell.angle_gamma   90.00
#
_symmetry.space_group_name_H-M   'P 1'
#
loop_
_entity.id
_entity.type
_entity.pdbx_description
1 polymer ?
#
loop_
_entity_poly.entity_id
_entity_poly.type
_entity_poly.pdbx_seq_one_letter_code
_entity_poly.pdbx_strand_id
1 'polypeptide(L)'
;MIFDAGNLPDGRHFIVMEFVEGSTLSDTLVREGRFTPERAVRIASDICDVLAEAHRLGIIHRDLKPSNIILNERGVCVLDFGIAKVLATSTSDTSDKSSTFMTTGSGAIVGTPRYMSPEQCMGQRVEARSDLYSLGVLLYEMLAGRPPFVDPLASAVLVKQATSQPQPLTSLRQDVPRPLALAVHTLLAKQPENRPRSATAARSLLEKSITRPERIMPEISPMATTVSTAGAGLGVARCVIFRALTPVMMIIVLGVLLFIWGSSGQSMLLSTASLENNTATASRDSPSTGAGAPVNIAQMLSLDQARRVVDNLAHGSISDVRVVRKGRDDAIISIHDEHRAGTTHLFMIERSGGRFRITGRAPLDAEDFRGASWKAETLDADGDRSDDVLCTGTKGRAAGYRLVLYVPRSRATYWLRIENGTQGEKTLRAKWSPNALKSAAAPYRAVLQQHARMIADAR
;
A
#
# COMPACT_ATOMS: atom_id res chain seq x y z
N MET A 1 26.13 -11.40 -6.86
CA MET A 1 25.39 -11.21 -8.14
C MET A 1 24.94 -12.57 -8.72
N ILE A 2 23.88 -12.62 -9.54
CA ILE A 2 23.52 -13.83 -10.31
C ILE A 2 24.36 -13.83 -11.60
N PHE A 3 25.07 -14.93 -11.85
CA PHE A 3 25.92 -15.11 -13.02
C PHE A 3 25.24 -15.90 -14.14
N ASP A 4 24.44 -16.90 -13.79
CA ASP A 4 23.76 -17.75 -14.76
C ASP A 4 22.47 -18.33 -14.15
N ALA A 5 21.53 -18.72 -15.00
CA ALA A 5 20.33 -19.45 -14.59
C ALA A 5 19.83 -20.29 -15.75
N GLY A 6 19.35 -21.50 -15.45
CA GLY A 6 18.90 -22.42 -16.49
C GLY A 6 18.22 -23.66 -15.94
N ASN A 7 18.09 -24.66 -16.81
CA ASN A 7 17.48 -25.94 -16.49
C ASN A 7 18.51 -27.04 -16.71
N LEU A 8 18.62 -27.95 -15.76
CA LEU A 8 19.35 -29.19 -15.90
C LEU A 8 18.60 -30.15 -16.86
N PRO A 9 19.29 -31.12 -17.47
CA PRO A 9 18.67 -32.10 -18.38
C PRO A 9 17.52 -32.91 -17.77
N ASP A 10 17.49 -33.01 -16.43
CA ASP A 10 16.43 -33.69 -15.67
C ASP A 10 15.25 -32.77 -15.30
N GLY A 11 15.22 -31.54 -15.83
CA GLY A 11 14.15 -30.57 -15.64
C GLY A 11 14.27 -29.72 -14.36
N ARG A 12 15.30 -29.92 -13.52
CA ARG A 12 15.52 -29.08 -12.34
C ARG A 12 16.09 -27.72 -12.74
N HIS A 13 15.57 -26.64 -12.14
CA HIS A 13 16.13 -25.31 -12.33
C HIS A 13 17.41 -25.11 -11.50
N PHE A 14 18.36 -24.36 -12.05
CA PHE A 14 19.56 -23.91 -11.33
C PHE A 14 19.75 -22.40 -11.46
N ILE A 15 20.39 -21.81 -10.46
CA ILE A 15 20.87 -20.43 -10.48
C ILE A 15 22.32 -20.47 -10.00
N VAL A 16 23.22 -19.93 -10.80
CA VAL A 16 24.62 -19.70 -10.42
C VAL A 16 24.74 -18.27 -9.92
N MET A 17 25.29 -18.11 -8.73
CA MET A 17 25.50 -16.80 -8.13
C MET A 17 26.88 -16.73 -7.50
N GLU A 18 27.29 -15.50 -7.21
CA GLU A 18 28.50 -15.19 -6.48
C GLU A 18 28.57 -15.96 -5.16
N PHE A 19 29.69 -16.66 -4.95
CA PHE A 19 30.01 -17.26 -3.68
C PHE A 19 30.47 -16.16 -2.72
N VAL A 20 29.69 -15.94 -1.67
CA VAL A 20 30.01 -14.96 -0.64
C VAL A 20 30.63 -15.71 0.54
N GLU A 21 31.93 -15.48 0.78
CA GLU A 21 32.62 -15.98 1.96
C GLU A 21 32.04 -15.36 3.25
N GLY A 22 31.90 -16.16 4.30
CA GLY A 22 31.40 -15.73 5.60
C GLY A 22 30.60 -16.82 6.33
N SER A 23 30.03 -16.46 7.48
CA SER A 23 29.07 -17.31 8.20
C SER A 23 27.66 -16.77 8.02
N THR A 24 26.66 -17.64 7.92
CA THR A 24 25.28 -17.15 7.96
C THR A 24 24.97 -16.55 9.33
N LEU A 25 24.02 -15.62 9.38
CA LEU A 25 23.51 -15.09 10.65
C LEU A 25 22.90 -16.22 11.49
N SER A 26 22.31 -17.23 10.84
CA SER A 26 21.80 -18.45 11.50
C SER A 26 22.91 -19.17 12.28
N ASP A 27 24.02 -19.50 11.60
CA ASP A 27 25.13 -20.23 12.23
C ASP A 27 25.79 -19.41 13.33
N THR A 28 25.90 -18.10 13.10
CA THR A 28 26.45 -17.16 14.08
C THR A 28 25.56 -17.08 15.33
N LEU A 29 24.24 -17.03 15.19
CA LEU A 29 23.30 -17.02 16.31
C LEU A 29 23.31 -18.35 17.08
N VAL A 30 23.45 -19.48 16.40
CA VAL A 30 23.60 -20.78 17.07
C VAL A 30 24.89 -20.83 17.90
N ARG A 31 25.99 -20.31 17.36
CA ARG A 31 27.31 -20.31 18.03
C ARG A 31 27.38 -19.33 19.20
N GLU A 32 26.80 -18.14 19.07
CA GLU A 32 27.01 -17.03 20.00
C GLU A 32 25.77 -16.71 20.86
N GLY A 33 24.61 -17.27 20.49
CA GLY A 33 23.32 -17.07 21.16
C GLY A 33 22.69 -15.71 20.85
N ARG A 34 23.22 -14.64 21.44
CA ARG A 34 22.68 -13.27 21.31
C ARG A 34 23.80 -12.24 21.20
N PHE A 35 23.52 -11.13 20.52
CA PHE A 35 24.50 -10.07 20.26
C PHE A 35 24.35 -8.90 21.22
N THR A 36 25.39 -8.06 21.34
CA THR A 36 25.26 -6.77 22.03
C THR A 36 24.30 -5.84 21.27
N PRO A 37 23.63 -4.90 21.95
CA PRO A 37 22.78 -3.89 21.29
C PRO A 37 23.47 -3.20 20.13
N GLU A 38 24.74 -2.83 20.30
CA GLU A 38 25.57 -2.12 19.31
C GLU A 38 25.78 -2.97 18.07
N ARG A 39 26.15 -4.24 18.23
CA ARG A 39 26.39 -5.14 17.10
C ARG A 39 25.09 -5.45 16.36
N ALA A 40 24.01 -5.70 17.09
CA ALA A 40 22.71 -5.98 16.50
C ALA A 40 22.18 -4.79 15.68
N VAL A 41 22.33 -3.56 16.19
CA VAL A 41 21.97 -2.33 15.47
C VAL A 41 22.84 -2.12 14.23
N ARG A 42 24.16 -2.36 14.31
CA ARG A 42 25.05 -2.28 13.13
C ARG A 42 24.59 -3.24 12.02
N ILE A 43 24.43 -4.52 12.34
CA ILE A 43 23.97 -5.54 11.38
C ILE A 43 22.61 -5.16 10.79
N ALA A 44 21.65 -4.75 11.63
CA ALA A 44 20.32 -4.34 11.14
C ALA A 44 20.35 -3.07 10.27
N SER A 45 21.28 -2.16 10.54
CA SER A 45 21.48 -0.94 9.74
C SER A 45 22.04 -1.27 8.36
N ASP A 46 23.01 -2.17 8.27
CA ASP A 46 23.55 -2.65 7.00
C ASP A 46 22.48 -3.38 6.17
N ILE A 47 21.62 -4.19 6.82
CA ILE A 47 20.47 -4.81 6.15
C ILE A 47 19.50 -3.75 5.63
N CYS A 48 19.24 -2.68 6.40
CA CYS A 48 18.40 -1.58 5.94
C CYS A 48 18.95 -0.90 4.69
N ASP A 49 20.27 -0.75 4.55
CA ASP A 49 20.87 -0.16 3.35
C ASP A 49 20.64 -1.02 2.12
N VAL A 50 20.81 -2.35 2.26
CA VAL A 50 20.53 -3.31 1.19
C VAL A 50 19.04 -3.32 0.81
N LEU A 51 18.14 -3.31 1.80
CA LEU A 51 16.70 -3.24 1.58
C LEU A 51 16.28 -1.92 0.94
N ALA A 52 16.87 -0.79 1.34
CA ALA A 52 16.56 0.52 0.78
C ALA A 52 16.83 0.56 -0.73
N GLU A 53 17.97 0.03 -1.15
CA GLU A 53 18.32 -0.02 -2.57
C GLU A 53 17.41 -0.97 -3.36
N ALA A 54 17.12 -2.15 -2.83
CA ALA A 54 16.18 -3.07 -3.46
C ALA A 54 14.77 -2.48 -3.58
N HIS A 55 14.27 -1.86 -2.51
CA HIS A 55 12.94 -1.23 -2.48
C HIS A 55 12.84 -0.07 -3.47
N ARG A 56 13.93 0.69 -3.67
CA ARG A 56 14.02 1.76 -4.68
C ARG A 56 13.84 1.22 -6.11
N LEU A 57 14.28 -0.01 -6.35
CA LEU A 57 14.10 -0.73 -7.61
C LEU A 57 12.75 -1.48 -7.69
N GLY A 58 11.89 -1.35 -6.68
CA GLY A 58 10.60 -2.04 -6.60
C GLY A 58 10.70 -3.53 -6.26
N ILE A 59 11.88 -3.99 -5.84
CA ILE A 59 12.14 -5.38 -5.45
C ILE A 59 11.87 -5.50 -3.95
N ILE A 60 11.01 -6.45 -3.56
CA ILE A 60 10.71 -6.78 -2.16
C ILE A 60 11.33 -8.15 -1.90
N HIS A 61 12.04 -8.32 -0.79
CA HIS A 61 12.77 -9.55 -0.47
C HIS A 61 11.81 -10.72 -0.19
N ARG A 62 10.76 -10.51 0.61
CA ARG A 62 9.68 -11.49 0.92
C ARG A 62 10.09 -12.75 1.70
N ASP A 63 11.37 -13.06 1.84
CA ASP A 63 11.85 -14.21 2.62
C ASP A 63 13.06 -13.88 3.51
N LEU A 64 13.06 -12.70 4.14
CA LEU A 64 14.20 -12.25 4.94
C LEU A 64 14.31 -13.07 6.24
N LYS A 65 15.37 -13.86 6.38
CA LYS A 65 15.61 -14.80 7.49
C LYS A 65 17.11 -15.00 7.74
N PRO A 66 17.55 -15.55 8.89
CA PRO A 66 18.97 -15.61 9.24
C PRO A 66 19.85 -16.40 8.26
N SER A 67 19.31 -17.44 7.60
CA SER A 67 20.06 -18.20 6.60
C SER A 67 20.33 -17.42 5.31
N ASN A 68 19.60 -16.33 5.07
CA ASN A 68 19.76 -15.48 3.88
C ASN A 68 20.63 -14.25 4.18
N ILE A 69 21.25 -14.20 5.35
CA ILE A 69 22.14 -13.11 5.74
C ILE A 69 23.52 -13.72 5.99
N ILE A 70 24.53 -13.27 5.25
CA ILE A 70 25.92 -13.63 5.50
C ILE A 70 26.62 -12.47 6.19
N LEU A 71 27.37 -12.82 7.24
CA LEU A 71 28.26 -11.93 7.96
C LEU A 71 29.70 -12.25 7.55
N ASN A 72 30.42 -11.25 7.08
CA ASN A 72 31.83 -11.35 6.71
C ASN A 72 32.62 -10.12 7.18
N GLU A 73 33.92 -10.11 6.91
CA GLU A 73 34.80 -9.00 7.31
C GLU A 73 34.45 -7.66 6.63
N ARG A 74 33.75 -7.72 5.49
CA ARG A 74 33.33 -6.56 4.71
C ARG A 74 31.95 -6.02 5.11
N GLY A 75 31.22 -6.72 5.97
CA GLY A 75 29.91 -6.32 6.48
C GLY A 75 28.83 -7.39 6.29
N VAL A 76 27.62 -6.95 5.94
CA VAL A 76 26.45 -7.81 5.75
C VAL A 76 26.14 -7.99 4.28
N CYS A 77 25.92 -9.23 3.86
CA CYS A 77 25.39 -9.58 2.55
C CYS A 77 24.01 -10.23 2.69
N VAL A 78 23.01 -9.68 2.00
CA VAL A 78 21.66 -10.25 1.93
C VAL A 78 21.52 -11.07 0.65
N LEU A 79 21.18 -12.35 0.79
CA LEU A 79 21.02 -13.32 -0.27
C LEU A 79 19.54 -13.57 -0.60
N ASP A 80 19.27 -14.08 -1.79
CA ASP A 80 17.97 -14.65 -2.20
C ASP A 80 16.77 -13.70 -2.02
N PHE A 81 16.70 -12.67 -2.87
CA PHE A 81 15.54 -11.81 -3.04
C PHE A 81 14.33 -12.55 -3.65
N GLY A 82 13.76 -13.52 -2.94
CA GLY A 82 12.44 -14.10 -3.15
C GLY A 82 12.10 -14.62 -4.57
N ILE A 83 13.07 -14.77 -5.48
CA ILE A 83 12.84 -15.03 -6.91
C ILE A 83 12.05 -16.32 -7.11
N ALA A 84 12.34 -17.35 -6.30
CA ALA A 84 11.64 -18.64 -6.33
C ALA A 84 10.13 -18.54 -6.03
N LYS A 85 9.69 -17.65 -5.13
CA LYS A 85 8.26 -17.46 -4.83
C LYS A 85 7.51 -16.73 -5.96
N VAL A 86 8.21 -15.92 -6.77
CA VAL A 86 7.65 -15.23 -7.94
C VAL A 86 7.53 -16.18 -9.14
N LEU A 87 8.54 -17.04 -9.35
CA LEU A 87 8.52 -18.04 -10.42
C LEU A 87 7.44 -19.10 -10.19
N ALA A 88 7.26 -19.54 -8.95
CA ALA A 88 6.34 -20.61 -8.64
C ALA A 88 4.85 -20.17 -8.64
N THR A 89 4.56 -18.86 -8.53
CA THR A 89 3.25 -18.29 -8.87
C THR A 89 3.00 -18.12 -10.38
N SER A 90 4.04 -18.28 -11.21
CA SER A 90 3.96 -18.11 -12.66
C SER A 90 3.79 -19.44 -13.41
N THR A 91 4.04 -20.58 -12.75
CA THR A 91 3.94 -21.94 -13.34
C THR A 91 2.66 -22.68 -12.98
N SER A 92 1.79 -22.13 -12.13
CA SER A 92 0.46 -22.69 -11.88
C SER A 92 -0.55 -22.13 -12.89
N ASP A 93 -0.53 -22.70 -14.10
CA ASP A 93 -1.67 -22.66 -15.00
C ASP A 93 -2.85 -23.35 -14.31
N THR A 94 -3.77 -22.57 -13.75
CA THR A 94 -5.23 -22.75 -13.68
C THR A 94 -5.74 -21.79 -12.58
N SER A 95 -6.79 -21.03 -12.91
CA SER A 95 -7.60 -20.15 -12.05
C SER A 95 -7.39 -20.23 -10.52
N ASP A 96 -6.66 -19.27 -9.94
CA ASP A 96 -6.98 -18.60 -8.67
C ASP A 96 -5.83 -17.66 -8.26
N LYS A 97 -5.91 -16.39 -8.66
CA LYS A 97 -4.93 -15.34 -8.29
C LYS A 97 -5.21 -14.81 -6.88
N SER A 98 -5.04 -15.65 -5.85
CA SER A 98 -4.89 -15.22 -4.45
C SER A 98 -4.40 -16.35 -3.54
N SER A 99 -3.27 -16.98 -3.87
CA SER A 99 -2.61 -17.90 -2.96
C SER A 99 -1.09 -17.65 -2.97
N THR A 100 -0.64 -16.78 -2.07
CA THR A 100 0.75 -16.79 -1.58
C THR A 100 1.05 -18.08 -0.77
N PHE A 101 0.08 -18.98 -0.67
CA PHE A 101 0.17 -20.25 0.01
C PHE A 101 0.51 -21.35 -0.99
N MET A 102 1.80 -21.68 -1.07
CA MET A 102 2.22 -22.99 -1.54
C MET A 102 1.97 -23.98 -0.41
N THR A 103 0.84 -24.67 -0.48
CA THR A 103 0.65 -25.95 0.19
C THR A 103 1.24 -27.00 -0.74
N THR A 104 2.38 -27.61 -0.39
CA THR A 104 2.78 -28.85 -1.10
C THR A 104 1.65 -29.86 -0.93
N GLY A 105 1.41 -30.77 -1.89
CA GLY A 105 0.28 -31.73 -1.90
C GLY A 105 0.11 -32.65 -0.68
N SER A 106 0.89 -32.44 0.37
CA SER A 106 0.89 -33.05 1.69
C SER A 106 0.49 -32.10 2.84
N GLY A 107 0.08 -30.85 2.56
CA GLY A 107 -0.32 -29.89 3.61
C GLY A 107 0.83 -29.06 4.20
N ALA A 108 2.06 -29.16 3.68
CA ALA A 108 3.21 -28.46 4.23
C ALA A 108 3.32 -27.02 3.69
N ILE A 109 3.43 -26.07 4.63
CA ILE A 109 3.66 -24.65 4.38
C ILE A 109 5.09 -24.48 3.84
N VAL A 110 5.25 -23.94 2.63
CA VAL A 110 6.57 -23.63 2.08
C VAL A 110 7.10 -22.32 2.69
N GLY A 111 8.04 -22.46 3.63
CA GLY A 111 8.78 -21.37 4.29
C GLY A 111 8.82 -21.54 5.81
N THR A 112 9.81 -20.93 6.46
CA THR A 112 9.84 -20.90 7.94
C THR A 112 8.91 -19.79 8.42
N PRO A 113 7.73 -20.07 8.99
CA PRO A 113 6.74 -19.05 9.37
C PRO A 113 7.27 -18.05 10.42
N ARG A 114 8.40 -18.38 11.05
CA ARG A 114 9.06 -17.59 12.11
C ARG A 114 9.45 -16.18 11.69
N TYR A 115 9.62 -15.88 10.40
CA TYR A 115 10.03 -14.55 9.91
C TYR A 115 9.01 -13.89 8.98
N MET A 116 7.85 -14.53 8.78
CA MET A 116 6.80 -13.96 7.92
C MET A 116 6.13 -12.77 8.59
N SER A 117 5.85 -11.74 7.79
CA SER A 117 5.04 -10.61 8.21
C SER A 117 3.56 -10.98 8.39
N PRO A 118 2.79 -10.23 9.20
CA PRO A 118 1.36 -10.45 9.40
C PRO A 118 0.59 -10.53 8.07
N GLU A 119 0.87 -9.61 7.15
CA GLU A 119 0.26 -9.56 5.83
C GLU A 119 0.61 -10.80 4.98
N GLN A 120 1.83 -11.35 5.09
CA GLN A 120 2.18 -12.61 4.43
C GLN A 120 1.41 -13.79 5.04
N CYS A 121 1.29 -13.84 6.36
CA CYS A 121 0.54 -14.90 7.06
C CYS A 121 -0.94 -14.90 6.69
N MET A 122 -1.50 -13.71 6.41
CA MET A 122 -2.90 -13.52 6.02
C MET A 122 -3.13 -13.60 4.50
N GLY A 123 -2.08 -13.84 3.70
CA GLY A 123 -2.18 -13.84 2.24
C GLY A 123 -2.51 -12.47 1.63
N GLN A 124 -2.30 -11.39 2.37
CA GLN A 124 -2.52 -10.02 1.93
C GLN A 124 -1.36 -9.56 1.02
N ARG A 125 -1.53 -8.36 0.44
CA ARG A 125 -0.51 -7.74 -0.40
C ARG A 125 0.77 -7.47 0.42
N VAL A 126 1.86 -8.06 -0.03
CA VAL A 126 3.20 -7.90 0.54
C VAL A 126 3.85 -6.65 -0.07
N GLU A 127 4.42 -5.79 0.78
CA GLU A 127 5.02 -4.52 0.38
C GLU A 127 6.41 -4.35 1.02
N ALA A 128 7.12 -3.26 0.72
CA ALA A 128 8.42 -2.94 1.31
C ALA A 128 8.43 -3.01 2.85
N ARG A 129 7.32 -2.62 3.49
CA ARG A 129 7.16 -2.65 4.95
C ARG A 129 7.05 -4.07 5.52
N SER A 130 6.77 -5.08 4.68
CA SER A 130 6.80 -6.48 5.06
C SER A 130 8.22 -6.94 5.40
N ASP A 131 9.20 -6.52 4.59
CA ASP A 131 10.61 -6.80 4.87
C ASP A 131 11.09 -6.13 6.16
N LEU A 132 10.54 -4.94 6.49
CA LEU A 132 10.84 -4.26 7.76
C LEU A 132 10.31 -5.00 8.98
N TYR A 133 9.18 -5.71 8.85
CA TYR A 133 8.69 -6.58 9.91
C TYR A 133 9.63 -7.77 10.11
N SER A 134 10.03 -8.43 9.02
CA SER A 134 11.00 -9.54 9.08
C SER A 134 12.34 -9.09 9.66
N LEU A 135 12.81 -7.87 9.34
CA LEU A 135 13.95 -7.25 10.00
C LEU A 135 13.73 -7.05 11.50
N GLY A 136 12.53 -6.62 11.90
CA GLY A 136 12.15 -6.53 13.32
C GLY A 136 12.23 -7.89 14.03
N VAL A 137 11.83 -8.97 13.36
CA VAL A 137 11.95 -10.34 13.89
C VAL A 137 13.43 -10.73 14.04
N LEU A 138 14.26 -10.48 13.03
CA LEU A 138 15.71 -10.73 13.08
C LEU A 138 16.37 -9.96 14.21
N LEU A 139 16.06 -8.67 14.35
CA LEU A 139 16.64 -7.81 15.37
C LEU A 139 16.18 -8.25 16.78
N TYR A 140 14.92 -8.63 16.93
CA TYR A 140 14.44 -9.23 18.17
C TYR A 140 15.21 -10.50 18.51
N GLU A 141 15.41 -11.40 17.55
CA GLU A 141 16.16 -12.65 17.75
C GLU A 141 17.63 -12.39 18.09
N MET A 142 18.31 -11.48 17.39
CA MET A 142 19.69 -11.10 17.71
C MET A 142 19.83 -10.56 19.14
N LEU A 143 18.84 -9.83 19.64
CA LEU A 143 18.88 -9.25 21.00
C LEU A 143 18.44 -10.25 22.09
N ALA A 144 17.39 -11.02 21.84
CA ALA A 144 16.79 -11.93 22.81
C ALA A 144 17.39 -13.35 22.79
N GLY A 145 18.11 -13.72 21.72
CA GLY A 145 18.60 -15.07 21.45
C GLY A 145 17.52 -16.05 20.99
N ARG A 146 16.30 -15.56 20.72
CA ARG A 146 15.17 -16.34 20.22
C ARG A 146 14.19 -15.44 19.47
N PRO A 147 13.46 -15.96 18.47
CA PRO A 147 12.47 -15.17 17.76
C PRO A 147 11.28 -14.80 18.68
N PRO A 148 10.51 -13.76 18.34
CA PRO A 148 9.40 -13.26 19.17
C PRO A 148 8.29 -14.30 19.37
N PHE A 149 8.09 -15.18 18.40
CA PHE A 149 7.09 -16.24 18.45
C PHE A 149 7.72 -17.59 18.16
N VAL A 150 7.58 -18.50 19.11
CA VAL A 150 7.99 -19.90 19.00
C VAL A 150 6.77 -20.76 19.35
N ASP A 151 6.56 -21.80 18.55
CA ASP A 151 5.53 -22.82 18.78
C ASP A 151 5.95 -24.11 18.07
N PRO A 152 5.65 -25.30 18.62
CA PRO A 152 5.83 -26.57 17.90
C PRO A 152 5.05 -26.62 16.58
N LEU A 153 3.87 -25.99 16.51
CA LEU A 153 3.01 -25.99 15.32
C LEU A 153 3.30 -24.78 14.44
N ALA A 154 3.68 -25.02 13.18
CA ALA A 154 3.92 -23.97 12.19
C ALA A 154 2.70 -23.05 11.97
N SER A 155 1.50 -23.63 11.96
CA SER A 155 0.23 -22.89 11.86
C SER A 155 0.00 -21.96 13.06
N ALA A 156 0.35 -22.39 14.27
CA ALA A 156 0.26 -21.55 15.45
C ALA A 156 1.25 -20.38 15.40
N VAL A 157 2.45 -20.59 14.86
CA VAL A 157 3.40 -19.49 14.59
C VAL A 157 2.81 -18.48 13.61
N LEU A 158 2.17 -18.92 12.52
CA LEU A 158 1.50 -18.01 11.56
C LEU A 158 0.41 -17.16 12.25
N VAL A 159 -0.44 -17.78 13.08
CA VAL A 159 -1.49 -17.06 13.82
C VAL A 159 -0.88 -16.06 14.80
N LYS A 160 0.19 -16.44 15.51
CA LYS A 160 0.92 -15.55 16.43
C LYS A 160 1.54 -14.37 15.69
N GLN A 161 2.16 -14.62 14.53
CA GLN A 161 2.68 -13.55 13.67
C GLN A 161 1.57 -12.59 13.24
N ALA A 162 0.41 -13.11 12.85
CA ALA A 162 -0.73 -12.33 12.41
C ALA A 162 -1.37 -11.48 13.52
N THR A 163 -1.47 -12.00 14.75
CA THR A 163 -2.38 -11.44 15.77
C THR A 163 -1.76 -11.12 17.12
N SER A 164 -0.71 -11.84 17.54
CA SER A 164 -0.18 -11.76 18.90
C SER A 164 0.88 -10.68 19.03
N GLN A 165 0.88 -9.92 20.12
CA GLN A 165 1.97 -8.97 20.39
C GLN A 165 3.22 -9.70 20.90
N PRO A 166 4.43 -9.31 20.44
CA PRO A 166 5.66 -9.91 20.92
C PRO A 166 5.89 -9.56 22.39
N GLN A 167 6.55 -10.44 23.14
CA GLN A 167 6.95 -10.15 24.52
C GLN A 167 7.85 -8.91 24.54
N PRO A 168 7.68 -7.96 25.48
CA PRO A 168 8.55 -6.79 25.55
C PRO A 168 10.01 -7.19 25.72
N LEU A 169 10.90 -6.64 24.89
CA LEU A 169 12.34 -6.99 24.91
C LEU A 169 12.98 -6.65 26.26
N THR A 170 12.57 -5.54 26.86
CA THR A 170 13.03 -5.10 28.19
C THR A 170 12.68 -6.09 29.31
N SER A 171 11.65 -6.92 29.11
CA SER A 171 11.30 -7.98 30.07
C SER A 171 12.18 -9.22 29.92
N LEU A 172 12.81 -9.43 28.76
CA LEU A 172 13.73 -10.53 28.51
C LEU A 172 15.19 -10.15 28.76
N ARG A 173 15.51 -8.87 28.54
CA ARG A 173 16.88 -8.39 28.54
C ARG A 173 16.95 -6.92 28.96
N GLN A 174 17.43 -6.68 30.19
CA GLN A 174 17.44 -5.35 30.81
C GLN A 174 18.54 -4.42 30.29
N ASP A 175 19.62 -4.95 29.73
CA ASP A 175 20.72 -4.17 29.14
C ASP A 175 20.37 -3.59 27.76
N VAL A 176 19.24 -3.96 27.16
CA VAL A 176 18.76 -3.34 25.92
C VAL A 176 18.24 -1.93 26.22
N PRO A 177 18.78 -0.88 25.59
CA PRO A 177 18.28 0.48 25.77
C PRO A 177 16.79 0.56 25.44
N ARG A 178 16.01 1.22 26.30
CA ARG A 178 14.56 1.40 26.09
C ARG A 178 14.22 1.98 24.71
N PRO A 179 14.95 2.98 24.17
CA PRO A 179 14.70 3.46 22.81
C PRO A 179 14.88 2.38 21.75
N LEU A 180 15.89 1.51 21.89
CA LEU A 180 16.11 0.39 20.97
C LEU A 180 14.97 -0.62 21.06
N ALA A 181 14.55 -1.00 22.26
CA ALA A 181 13.41 -1.88 22.45
C ALA A 181 12.14 -1.32 21.78
N LEU A 182 11.87 -0.02 21.93
CA LEU A 182 10.76 0.64 21.24
C LEU A 182 10.90 0.57 19.73
N ALA A 183 12.09 0.84 19.17
CA ALA A 183 12.34 0.76 17.74
C ALA A 183 12.08 -0.64 17.18
N VAL A 184 12.52 -1.70 17.88
CA VAL A 184 12.23 -3.09 17.48
C VAL A 184 10.72 -3.36 17.49
N HIS A 185 10.02 -2.93 18.54
CA HIS A 185 8.58 -3.12 18.64
C HIS A 185 7.79 -2.31 17.61
N THR A 186 8.30 -1.15 17.18
CA THR A 186 7.75 -0.39 16.04
C THR A 186 7.90 -1.15 14.72
N LEU A 187 9.03 -1.82 14.48
CA LEU A 187 9.20 -2.69 13.31
C LEU A 187 8.24 -3.89 13.35
N LEU A 188 7.98 -4.44 14.54
CA LEU A 188 7.06 -5.56 14.79
C LEU A 188 5.58 -5.16 14.87
N ALA A 189 5.23 -3.91 14.53
CA ALA A 189 3.83 -3.49 14.51
C ALA A 189 3.03 -4.32 13.51
N LYS A 190 1.83 -4.77 13.90
CA LYS A 190 1.01 -5.66 13.06
C LYS A 190 0.52 -4.99 11.80
N GLN A 191 0.03 -3.77 11.96
CA GLN A 191 -0.36 -2.87 10.87
C GLN A 191 0.89 -2.28 10.18
N PRO A 192 1.09 -2.49 8.87
CA PRO A 192 2.23 -1.94 8.13
C PRO A 192 2.35 -0.41 8.22
N GLU A 193 1.23 0.31 8.32
CA GLU A 193 1.14 1.76 8.47
C GLU A 193 1.89 2.29 9.71
N ASN A 194 1.94 1.49 10.78
CA ASN A 194 2.59 1.82 12.06
C ASN A 194 4.08 1.49 12.08
N ARG A 195 4.62 0.90 11.00
CA ARG A 195 6.05 0.65 10.83
C ARG A 195 6.72 1.86 10.17
N PRO A 196 8.07 1.98 10.23
CA PRO A 196 8.78 3.02 9.49
C PRO A 196 8.41 3.00 8.00
N ARG A 197 8.31 4.19 7.39
CA ARG A 197 7.84 4.34 6.01
C ARG A 197 8.78 3.69 4.98
N SER A 198 10.08 3.61 5.28
CA SER A 198 11.12 3.06 4.41
C SER A 198 12.25 2.42 5.23
N ALA A 199 13.08 1.62 4.59
CA ALA A 199 14.27 1.04 5.20
C ALA A 199 15.27 2.11 5.67
N THR A 200 15.43 3.21 4.92
CA THR A 200 16.24 4.37 5.37
C THR A 200 15.71 4.99 6.67
N ALA A 201 14.38 5.13 6.79
CA ALA A 201 13.78 5.64 8.02
C ALA A 201 13.94 4.66 9.19
N ALA A 202 13.85 3.35 8.92
CA ALA A 202 14.14 2.31 9.91
C ALA A 202 15.59 2.37 10.38
N ARG A 203 16.56 2.51 9.47
CA ARG A 203 17.98 2.69 9.81
C ARG A 203 18.20 3.88 10.74
N SER A 204 17.72 5.07 10.35
CA SER A 204 17.87 6.26 11.18
C SER A 204 17.21 6.12 12.56
N LEU A 205 16.10 5.39 12.64
CA LEU A 205 15.45 5.07 13.91
C LEU A 205 16.34 4.19 14.80
N LEU A 206 16.96 3.15 14.22
CA LEU A 206 17.84 2.22 14.94
C LEU A 206 19.13 2.89 15.41
N GLU A 207 19.80 3.68 14.57
CA GLU A 207 21.04 4.39 14.94
C GLU A 207 20.81 5.42 16.06
N LYS A 208 19.68 6.14 16.02
CA LYS A 208 19.30 7.08 17.10
C LYS A 208 18.97 6.36 18.40
N SER A 209 18.50 5.12 18.33
CA SER A 209 18.05 4.36 19.50
C SER A 209 19.17 3.91 20.43
N ILE A 210 20.41 3.91 19.94
CA ILE A 210 21.62 3.57 20.71
C ILE A 210 22.46 4.79 21.09
N THR A 211 22.23 5.94 20.43
CA THR A 211 22.91 7.19 20.79
C THR A 211 22.33 7.70 22.11
N ARG A 212 23.11 7.61 23.19
CA ARG A 212 22.73 8.15 24.49
C ARG A 212 22.59 9.67 24.36
N PRO A 213 21.43 10.29 24.67
CA PRO A 213 21.37 11.74 24.76
C PRO A 213 22.29 12.15 25.90
N GLU A 214 23.38 12.85 25.56
CA GLU A 214 24.19 13.56 26.52
C GLU A 214 23.25 14.52 27.24
N ARG A 215 23.05 14.28 28.53
CA ARG A 215 22.15 15.09 29.35
C ARG A 215 22.88 16.40 29.62
N ILE A 216 22.89 17.31 28.64
CA ILE A 216 23.28 18.70 28.88
C ILE A 216 22.16 19.28 29.74
N MET A 217 22.32 19.20 31.06
CA MET A 217 21.52 20.02 31.95
C MET A 217 21.99 21.46 31.74
N PRO A 218 21.14 22.40 31.32
CA PRO A 218 21.52 23.80 31.35
C PRO A 218 21.77 24.15 32.82
N GLU A 219 22.99 24.61 33.10
CA GLU A 219 23.39 25.16 34.39
C GLU A 219 22.57 26.43 34.64
N ILE A 220 21.52 26.31 35.45
CA ILE A 220 20.70 27.46 35.84
C ILE A 220 21.49 28.24 36.90
N SER A 221 22.18 29.30 36.49
CA SER A 221 22.70 30.29 37.44
C SER A 221 21.55 31.03 38.13
N PRO A 222 21.59 31.22 39.46
CA PRO A 222 20.50 31.86 40.19
C PRO A 222 20.58 33.37 40.04
N MET A 223 19.63 33.98 39.34
CA MET A 223 19.45 35.43 39.41
C MET A 223 18.50 35.76 40.56
N ALA A 224 19.08 36.07 41.72
CA ALA A 224 18.39 36.78 42.79
C ALA A 224 18.07 38.20 42.34
N THR A 225 16.85 38.68 42.64
CA THR A 225 16.54 40.03 43.17
C THR A 225 15.05 40.36 42.95
N THR A 226 14.28 40.15 44.04
CA THR A 226 13.10 40.89 44.53
C THR A 226 11.97 41.31 43.57
N VAL A 227 10.79 40.71 43.76
CA VAL A 227 9.60 41.40 44.28
C VAL A 227 8.83 40.47 45.23
N SER A 228 8.88 40.80 46.53
CA SER A 228 7.91 40.42 47.58
C SER A 228 6.79 41.48 47.52
N THR A 229 5.50 41.29 47.75
CA THR A 229 4.70 40.49 48.70
C THR A 229 3.22 40.67 48.29
N ALA A 230 2.39 39.62 48.42
CA ALA A 230 1.10 39.66 49.16
C ALA A 230 0.19 38.49 48.76
N GLY A 231 -0.35 37.79 49.76
CA GLY A 231 -1.53 36.92 49.60
C GLY A 231 -1.33 35.48 50.03
N ALA A 232 -1.54 35.24 51.32
CA ALA A 232 -1.44 33.95 51.98
C ALA A 232 -2.51 32.93 51.55
N GLY A 233 -2.14 31.65 51.65
CA GLY A 233 -3.02 30.59 52.15
C GLY A 233 -3.87 29.83 51.13
N LEU A 234 -3.48 28.57 50.90
CA LEU A 234 -4.27 27.33 50.97
C LEU A 234 -3.90 26.34 49.85
N GLY A 235 -3.62 25.10 50.26
CA GLY A 235 -4.03 23.93 49.48
C GLY A 235 -2.97 23.26 48.63
N VAL A 236 -2.17 22.42 49.28
CA VAL A 236 -1.70 21.15 48.70
C VAL A 236 -2.89 20.42 48.08
N ALA A 237 -2.66 19.76 46.93
CA ALA A 237 -3.59 18.89 46.19
C ALA A 237 -4.58 19.56 45.20
N ARG A 238 -4.05 20.00 44.04
CA ARG A 238 -4.82 20.11 42.79
C ARG A 238 -4.06 19.50 41.62
N CYS A 239 -3.95 18.18 41.63
CA CYS A 239 -3.80 17.36 40.44
C CYS A 239 -4.60 16.09 40.75
N VAL A 240 -5.37 15.56 39.80
CA VAL A 240 -6.25 14.37 39.96
C VAL A 240 -7.70 14.63 40.45
N ILE A 241 -8.41 15.68 40.01
CA ILE A 241 -9.89 15.64 39.94
C ILE A 241 -10.37 16.49 38.75
N PHE A 242 -10.21 16.02 37.51
CA PHE A 242 -11.05 16.47 36.38
C PHE A 242 -11.08 15.44 35.22
N ARG A 243 -11.09 14.16 35.57
CA ARG A 243 -11.12 13.07 34.58
C ARG A 243 -11.88 11.83 35.05
N ALA A 244 -13.01 12.04 35.72
CA ALA A 244 -13.90 10.96 36.17
C ALA A 244 -15.41 11.28 36.13
N LEU A 245 -15.83 12.50 35.73
CA LEU A 245 -17.24 12.89 35.69
C LEU A 245 -17.88 12.82 34.29
N THR A 246 -17.08 12.73 33.23
CA THR A 246 -17.58 12.59 31.85
C THR A 246 -18.07 11.18 31.46
N PRO A 247 -17.52 10.05 31.96
CA PRO A 247 -18.04 8.74 31.57
C PRO A 247 -19.32 8.34 32.32
N VAL A 248 -19.53 8.82 33.55
CA VAL A 248 -20.72 8.48 34.35
C VAL A 248 -21.97 9.17 33.83
N MET A 249 -21.85 10.43 33.38
CA MET A 249 -22.99 11.17 32.82
C MET A 249 -23.45 10.59 31.48
N MET A 250 -22.53 10.07 30.65
CA MET A 250 -22.88 9.42 29.38
C MET A 250 -23.64 8.10 29.58
N ILE A 251 -23.30 7.32 30.61
CA ILE A 251 -23.98 6.06 30.92
C ILE A 251 -25.42 6.34 31.39
N ILE A 252 -25.62 7.40 32.17
CA ILE A 252 -26.95 7.80 32.64
C ILE A 252 -27.81 8.29 31.45
N VAL A 253 -27.25 9.12 30.56
CA VAL A 253 -27.97 9.61 29.36
C VAL A 253 -28.31 8.46 28.41
N LEU A 254 -27.40 7.51 28.21
CA LEU A 254 -27.62 6.34 27.36
C LEU A 254 -28.67 5.38 27.98
N GLY A 255 -28.68 5.23 29.30
CA GLY A 255 -29.69 4.46 30.02
C GLY A 255 -31.08 5.06 29.91
N VAL A 256 -31.21 6.39 30.02
CA VAL A 256 -32.49 7.10 29.85
C VAL A 256 -32.99 6.99 28.40
N LEU A 257 -32.10 7.08 27.40
CA LEU A 257 -32.44 6.92 25.99
C LEU A 257 -32.94 5.50 25.65
N LEU A 258 -32.30 4.47 26.21
CA LEU A 258 -32.73 3.08 26.02
C LEU A 258 -34.06 2.78 26.75
N PHE A 259 -34.33 3.44 27.88
CA PHE A 259 -35.59 3.31 28.60
C PHE A 259 -36.76 3.95 27.84
N ILE A 260 -36.54 5.09 27.19
CA ILE A 260 -37.55 5.78 26.35
C ILE A 260 -37.87 4.96 25.09
N TRP A 261 -36.87 4.28 24.52
CA TRP A 261 -37.09 3.36 23.39
C TRP A 261 -37.77 2.05 23.82
N GLY A 262 -37.47 1.54 25.02
CA GLY A 262 -38.09 0.32 25.54
C GLY A 262 -39.56 0.48 25.94
N SER A 263 -40.01 1.68 26.28
CA SER A 263 -41.39 1.93 26.75
C SER A 263 -42.39 2.24 25.63
N SER A 264 -41.95 2.36 24.38
CA SER A 264 -42.79 2.80 23.25
C SER A 264 -43.32 1.68 22.36
N GLY A 265 -43.33 0.42 22.83
CA GLY A 265 -43.70 -0.72 21.99
C GLY A 265 -44.56 -1.76 22.71
N GLN A 266 -45.88 -1.56 22.72
CA GLN A 266 -46.92 -2.52 22.27
C GLN A 266 -48.31 -2.22 22.85
N SER A 267 -49.33 -2.32 21.97
CA SER A 267 -50.77 -2.62 22.15
C SER A 267 -51.63 -1.61 21.37
N MET A 268 -52.74 -1.95 20.70
CA MET A 268 -53.34 -3.20 20.27
C MET A 268 -54.33 -2.84 19.14
N LEU A 269 -54.71 -3.84 18.36
CA LEU A 269 -55.80 -3.93 17.37
C LEU A 269 -57.11 -3.17 17.67
N LEU A 270 -57.78 -2.65 16.62
CA LEU A 270 -59.16 -3.03 16.25
C LEU A 270 -59.66 -2.34 14.96
N SER A 271 -60.52 -3.09 14.27
CA SER A 271 -61.25 -2.87 13.02
C SER A 271 -62.13 -1.60 12.97
N THR A 272 -62.34 -1.01 11.80
CA THR A 272 -63.64 -1.03 11.08
C THR A 272 -63.57 -0.29 9.73
N ALA A 273 -64.42 -0.75 8.82
CA ALA A 273 -64.58 -0.40 7.42
C ALA A 273 -65.17 0.99 7.15
N SER A 274 -64.98 1.50 5.93
CA SER A 274 -65.91 2.31 5.10
C SER A 274 -65.26 2.50 3.71
N LEU A 275 -65.79 1.93 2.61
CA LEU A 275 -66.73 2.57 1.66
C LEU A 275 -66.21 3.95 1.20
N GLU A 276 -66.10 4.33 -0.08
CA GLU A 276 -66.62 3.85 -1.35
C GLU A 276 -66.04 4.81 -2.41
N ASN A 277 -65.62 4.34 -3.58
CA ASN A 277 -66.05 4.89 -4.88
C ASN A 277 -65.19 4.41 -6.04
N ASN A 278 -65.86 3.63 -6.88
CA ASN A 278 -65.47 3.29 -8.23
C ASN A 278 -65.49 4.53 -9.13
N THR A 279 -64.55 4.60 -10.07
CA THR A 279 -64.88 4.98 -11.45
C THR A 279 -64.02 4.16 -12.39
N ALA A 280 -64.70 3.24 -13.09
CA ALA A 280 -64.16 2.53 -14.23
C ALA A 280 -64.31 3.39 -15.49
N THR A 281 -63.35 3.31 -16.39
CA THR A 281 -63.59 3.36 -17.85
C THR A 281 -62.45 2.64 -18.56
N ALA A 282 -62.83 1.98 -19.66
CA ALA A 282 -62.23 0.78 -20.20
C ALA A 282 -61.34 1.01 -21.44
N SER A 283 -60.41 0.08 -21.69
CA SER A 283 -60.13 -0.60 -22.97
C SER A 283 -58.86 -1.48 -22.79
N ARG A 284 -59.00 -2.79 -22.60
CA ARG A 284 -58.89 -3.88 -23.60
C ARG A 284 -57.63 -3.81 -24.48
N ASP A 285 -56.63 -4.63 -24.15
CA ASP A 285 -56.37 -5.92 -24.83
C ASP A 285 -55.41 -6.82 -24.03
N SER A 286 -55.72 -8.12 -23.98
CA SER A 286 -54.93 -9.24 -23.43
C SER A 286 -54.66 -10.24 -24.57
N PRO A 287 -53.86 -11.33 -24.45
CA PRO A 287 -53.16 -11.90 -23.28
C PRO A 287 -51.70 -12.36 -23.56
N SER A 288 -50.91 -12.62 -22.51
CA SER A 288 -50.33 -13.95 -22.25
C SER A 288 -49.27 -13.95 -21.13
N THR A 289 -49.42 -14.99 -20.33
CA THR A 289 -48.60 -15.53 -19.25
C THR A 289 -47.13 -15.72 -19.64
N GLY A 290 -46.20 -15.40 -18.73
CA GLY A 290 -44.82 -15.87 -18.88
C GLY A 290 -43.84 -15.25 -17.90
N ALA A 291 -43.59 -15.96 -16.80
CA ALA A 291 -42.37 -16.01 -16.01
C ALA A 291 -41.39 -14.82 -16.08
N GLY A 292 -41.15 -14.20 -14.93
CA GLY A 292 -40.00 -13.32 -14.72
C GLY A 292 -38.71 -13.98 -15.19
N ALA A 293 -38.15 -13.46 -16.27
CA ALA A 293 -36.79 -13.75 -16.70
C ALA A 293 -35.81 -12.88 -15.90
N PRO A 294 -34.65 -13.41 -15.48
CA PRO A 294 -33.64 -12.64 -14.80
C PRO A 294 -33.12 -11.57 -15.76
N VAL A 295 -32.98 -10.34 -15.25
CA VAL A 295 -32.35 -9.24 -15.98
C VAL A 295 -30.98 -9.70 -16.44
N ASN A 296 -30.81 -9.80 -17.75
CA ASN A 296 -29.60 -10.25 -18.42
C ASN A 296 -28.55 -9.13 -18.27
N ILE A 297 -27.62 -9.27 -17.31
CA ILE A 297 -26.56 -8.28 -17.04
C ILE A 297 -25.44 -8.46 -18.07
N ALA A 298 -25.72 -8.08 -19.31
CA ALA A 298 -24.74 -7.89 -20.37
C ALA A 298 -24.90 -6.52 -21.04
N GLN A 299 -25.43 -5.53 -20.30
CA GLN A 299 -25.52 -4.16 -20.80
C GLN A 299 -24.26 -3.37 -20.42
N MET A 300 -23.58 -2.89 -21.46
CA MET A 300 -22.51 -1.90 -21.43
C MET A 300 -22.84 -0.79 -20.42
N LEU A 301 -21.82 -0.42 -19.66
CA LEU A 301 -21.91 0.61 -18.65
C LEU A 301 -22.21 1.97 -19.31
N SER A 302 -23.39 2.56 -19.07
CA SER A 302 -23.69 3.87 -19.63
C SER A 302 -22.82 4.95 -18.99
N LEU A 303 -22.40 5.97 -19.77
CA LEU A 303 -21.54 7.06 -19.30
C LEU A 303 -22.13 7.78 -18.07
N ASP A 304 -23.46 7.87 -18.00
CA ASP A 304 -24.17 8.51 -16.89
C ASP A 304 -24.23 7.66 -15.61
N GLN A 305 -24.15 6.33 -15.73
CA GLN A 305 -23.97 5.45 -14.58
C GLN A 305 -22.54 5.53 -14.06
N ALA A 306 -21.56 5.61 -14.97
CA ALA A 306 -20.16 5.78 -14.62
C ALA A 306 -19.91 7.10 -13.87
N ARG A 307 -20.45 8.23 -14.37
CA ARG A 307 -20.32 9.55 -13.72
C ARG A 307 -20.86 9.55 -12.29
N ARG A 308 -22.08 9.05 -12.07
CA ARG A 308 -22.70 8.98 -10.74
C ARG A 308 -21.90 8.17 -9.72
N VAL A 309 -21.21 7.12 -10.18
CA VAL A 309 -20.33 6.32 -9.32
C VAL A 309 -19.11 7.14 -8.90
N VAL A 310 -18.45 7.81 -9.87
CA VAL A 310 -17.25 8.60 -9.60
C VAL A 310 -17.56 9.80 -8.68
N ASP A 311 -18.67 10.50 -8.94
CA ASP A 311 -19.12 11.65 -8.14
C ASP A 311 -19.32 11.30 -6.66
N ASN A 312 -19.84 10.10 -6.38
CA ASN A 312 -20.06 9.62 -5.00
C ASN A 312 -18.77 9.15 -4.30
N LEU A 313 -17.72 8.85 -5.06
CA LEU A 313 -16.47 8.27 -4.56
C LEU A 313 -15.39 9.30 -4.26
N ALA A 314 -15.49 10.53 -4.78
CA ALA A 314 -14.40 11.51 -4.68
C ALA A 314 -14.90 12.94 -4.35
N HIS A 315 -14.41 13.50 -3.24
CA HIS A 315 -14.73 14.87 -2.77
C HIS A 315 -14.00 15.98 -3.57
N GLY A 316 -13.92 15.88 -4.90
CA GLY A 316 -13.19 16.80 -5.78
C GLY A 316 -13.82 16.93 -7.16
N SER A 317 -13.24 17.77 -8.03
CA SER A 317 -13.82 18.05 -9.34
C SER A 317 -13.39 16.98 -10.35
N ILE A 318 -14.35 16.32 -10.99
CA ILE A 318 -14.09 15.34 -12.05
C ILE A 318 -14.12 16.09 -13.37
N SER A 319 -12.99 16.12 -14.07
CA SER A 319 -12.86 16.86 -15.32
C SER A 319 -13.26 16.02 -16.53
N ASP A 320 -13.00 14.71 -16.50
CA ASP A 320 -13.28 13.82 -17.63
C ASP A 320 -13.55 12.38 -17.19
N VAL A 321 -14.49 11.70 -17.84
CA VAL A 321 -14.85 10.29 -17.57
C VAL A 321 -14.97 9.54 -18.90
N ARG A 322 -14.35 8.37 -18.97
CA ARG A 322 -14.36 7.45 -20.11
C ARG A 322 -14.61 6.02 -19.66
N VAL A 323 -15.19 5.23 -20.55
CA VAL A 323 -15.33 3.77 -20.37
C VAL A 323 -14.39 3.11 -21.38
N VAL A 324 -13.61 2.14 -20.92
CA VAL A 324 -12.49 1.55 -21.63
C VAL A 324 -12.56 0.04 -21.53
N ARG A 325 -12.43 -0.65 -22.65
CA ARG A 325 -12.45 -2.11 -22.67
C ARG A 325 -11.10 -2.69 -22.24
N LYS A 326 -11.14 -3.57 -21.24
CA LYS A 326 -10.02 -4.34 -20.75
C LYS A 326 -10.32 -5.83 -20.96
N GLY A 327 -9.96 -6.36 -22.13
CA GLY A 327 -10.27 -7.74 -22.49
C GLY A 327 -11.77 -7.94 -22.70
N ARG A 328 -12.44 -8.67 -21.80
CA ARG A 328 -13.91 -8.91 -21.85
C ARG A 328 -14.71 -7.97 -20.92
N ASP A 329 -14.05 -7.17 -20.09
CA ASP A 329 -14.69 -6.32 -19.08
C ASP A 329 -14.53 -4.83 -19.40
N ASP A 330 -15.49 -4.01 -18.99
CA ASP A 330 -15.44 -2.55 -19.10
C ASP A 330 -14.88 -1.93 -17.80
N ALA A 331 -13.91 -1.02 -17.93
CA ALA A 331 -13.35 -0.22 -16.84
C ALA A 331 -13.73 1.26 -17.03
N ILE A 332 -14.14 1.93 -15.96
CA ILE A 332 -14.32 3.39 -15.96
C ILE A 332 -12.97 4.02 -15.63
N ILE A 333 -12.55 4.95 -16.47
CA ILE A 333 -11.36 5.77 -16.25
C ILE A 333 -11.81 7.22 -16.10
N SER A 334 -11.41 7.86 -15.01
CA SER A 334 -11.76 9.25 -14.73
C SER A 334 -10.52 10.07 -14.38
N ILE A 335 -10.49 11.30 -14.87
CA ILE A 335 -9.52 12.30 -14.45
C ILE A 335 -10.17 13.08 -13.31
N HIS A 336 -9.53 13.02 -12.15
CA HIS A 336 -9.99 13.70 -10.95
C HIS A 336 -8.97 14.74 -10.52
N ASP A 337 -9.44 15.97 -10.37
CA ASP A 337 -8.68 17.08 -9.83
C ASP A 337 -8.98 17.21 -8.33
N GLU A 338 -7.99 16.83 -7.52
CA GLU A 338 -8.06 16.95 -6.08
C GLU A 338 -7.66 18.39 -5.67
N HIS A 339 -8.66 19.30 -5.63
CA HIS A 339 -8.47 20.74 -5.37
C HIS A 339 -7.69 21.07 -4.07
N ARG A 340 -7.75 20.20 -3.05
CA ARG A 340 -7.03 20.40 -1.77
C ARG A 340 -5.54 20.03 -1.84
N ALA A 341 -5.16 19.12 -2.73
CA ALA A 341 -3.79 18.63 -2.87
C ALA A 341 -3.08 19.22 -4.10
N GLY A 342 -3.81 19.87 -5.00
CA GLY A 342 -3.27 20.41 -6.26
C GLY A 342 -2.65 19.32 -7.14
N THR A 343 -3.21 18.11 -7.08
CA THR A 343 -2.69 16.94 -7.81
C THR A 343 -3.81 16.22 -8.55
N THR A 344 -3.67 16.18 -9.87
CA THR A 344 -4.56 15.49 -10.79
C THR A 344 -4.18 14.01 -10.88
N HIS A 345 -5.18 13.16 -10.72
CA HIS A 345 -5.02 11.71 -10.73
C HIS A 345 -5.92 11.06 -11.78
N LEU A 346 -5.38 10.04 -12.44
CA LEU A 346 -6.14 9.10 -13.24
C LEU A 346 -6.63 7.99 -12.29
N PHE A 347 -7.94 7.88 -12.14
CA PHE A 347 -8.57 6.81 -11.38
C PHE A 347 -9.12 5.76 -12.34
N MET A 348 -8.86 4.50 -12.02
CA MET A 348 -9.46 3.34 -12.67
C MET A 348 -10.43 2.68 -11.72
N ILE A 349 -11.65 2.47 -12.19
CA ILE A 349 -12.74 1.88 -11.43
C ILE A 349 -13.29 0.71 -12.25
N GLU A 350 -13.26 -0.49 -11.67
CA GLU A 350 -13.77 -1.70 -12.31
C GLU A 350 -15.04 -2.18 -11.60
N ARG A 351 -15.94 -2.81 -12.37
CA ARG A 351 -17.14 -3.45 -11.81
C ARG A 351 -16.77 -4.86 -11.34
N SER A 352 -16.98 -5.14 -10.06
CA SER A 352 -16.76 -6.46 -9.47
C SER A 352 -17.99 -6.85 -8.66
N GLY A 353 -18.71 -7.89 -9.09
CA GLY A 353 -19.89 -8.41 -8.36
C GLY A 353 -21.03 -7.40 -8.21
N GLY A 354 -21.25 -6.54 -9.22
CA GLY A 354 -22.32 -5.53 -9.20
C GLY A 354 -21.98 -4.22 -8.49
N ARG A 355 -20.81 -4.11 -7.83
CA ARG A 355 -20.30 -2.86 -7.23
C ARG A 355 -19.07 -2.35 -7.99
N PHE A 356 -18.87 -1.04 -7.94
CA PHE A 356 -17.70 -0.38 -8.51
C PHE A 356 -16.61 -0.25 -7.45
N ARG A 357 -15.37 -0.61 -7.82
CA ARG A 357 -14.21 -0.50 -6.93
C ARG A 357 -13.06 0.19 -7.64
N ILE A 358 -12.39 1.11 -6.96
CA ILE A 358 -11.15 1.71 -7.44
C ILE A 358 -10.07 0.60 -7.48
N THR A 359 -9.57 0.29 -8.67
CA THR A 359 -8.56 -0.76 -8.90
C THR A 359 -7.18 -0.19 -9.18
N GLY A 360 -7.09 1.10 -9.51
CA GLY A 360 -5.83 1.78 -9.77
C GLY A 360 -5.95 3.30 -9.62
N ARG A 361 -4.84 3.91 -9.20
CA ARG A 361 -4.63 5.36 -9.15
C ARG A 361 -3.26 5.64 -9.75
N ALA A 362 -3.19 6.49 -10.78
CA ALA A 362 -1.93 6.94 -11.36
C ALA A 362 -1.85 8.47 -11.29
N PRO A 363 -0.78 9.05 -10.74
CA PRO A 363 -0.59 10.49 -10.76
C PRO A 363 -0.34 10.96 -12.20
N LEU A 364 -1.11 11.95 -12.66
CA LEU A 364 -0.84 12.63 -13.94
C LEU A 364 0.12 13.80 -13.75
N ASP A 365 0.02 14.47 -12.60
CA ASP A 365 0.90 15.56 -12.23
C ASP A 365 2.28 15.04 -11.78
N ALA A 366 3.31 15.35 -12.56
CA ALA A 366 4.71 15.23 -12.14
C ALA A 366 5.34 16.63 -12.02
N GLU A 367 6.56 16.69 -11.50
CA GLU A 367 7.36 17.93 -11.44
C GLU A 367 7.30 18.66 -12.79
N ASP A 368 7.00 19.96 -12.74
CA ASP A 368 6.71 20.88 -13.85
C ASP A 368 5.33 20.87 -14.51
N PHE A 369 4.45 19.88 -14.32
CA PHE A 369 3.10 19.87 -14.92
C PHE A 369 1.95 19.98 -13.92
N ARG A 370 2.25 20.30 -12.66
CA ARG A 370 1.25 20.57 -11.62
C ARG A 370 0.33 21.73 -12.04
N GLY A 371 -0.98 21.52 -11.96
CA GLY A 371 -1.99 22.51 -12.36
C GLY A 371 -2.24 22.62 -13.87
N ALA A 372 -1.79 21.63 -14.65
CA ALA A 372 -2.14 21.54 -16.07
C ALA A 372 -3.61 21.14 -16.26
N SER A 373 -4.24 21.61 -17.35
CA SER A 373 -5.55 21.12 -17.77
C SER A 373 -5.38 19.82 -18.54
N TRP A 374 -6.05 18.76 -18.07
CA TRP A 374 -5.93 17.41 -18.60
C TRP A 374 -7.19 16.98 -19.35
N LYS A 375 -7.01 16.32 -20.50
CA LYS A 375 -8.07 15.69 -21.30
C LYS A 375 -7.73 14.22 -21.57
N ALA A 376 -8.72 13.32 -21.60
CA ALA A 376 -8.53 11.93 -21.99
C ALA A 376 -9.22 11.58 -23.30
N GLU A 377 -8.56 10.76 -24.12
CA GLU A 377 -9.11 10.11 -25.30
C GLU A 377 -8.77 8.61 -25.29
N THR A 378 -9.64 7.81 -25.92
CA THR A 378 -9.48 6.36 -26.07
C THR A 378 -8.93 6.05 -27.45
N LEU A 379 -7.91 5.22 -27.54
CA LEU A 379 -7.29 4.81 -28.80
C LEU A 379 -6.77 3.38 -28.72
N ASP A 380 -6.57 2.72 -29.86
CA ASP A 380 -5.92 1.41 -29.95
C ASP A 380 -4.48 1.60 -30.40
N ALA A 381 -3.53 1.60 -29.46
CA ALA A 381 -2.16 2.04 -29.72
C ALA A 381 -1.30 0.96 -30.37
N ASP A 382 -1.59 -0.31 -30.12
CA ASP A 382 -0.82 -1.46 -30.59
C ASP A 382 -1.62 -2.38 -31.53
N GLY A 383 -2.88 -2.03 -31.84
CA GLY A 383 -3.74 -2.77 -32.76
C GLY A 383 -4.37 -4.01 -32.13
N ASP A 384 -4.35 -4.13 -30.81
CA ASP A 384 -4.81 -5.29 -30.07
C ASP A 384 -6.32 -5.24 -29.73
N ARG A 385 -7.02 -4.25 -30.29
CA ARG A 385 -8.45 -3.93 -30.07
C ARG A 385 -8.80 -3.60 -28.62
N SER A 386 -7.82 -3.17 -27.83
CA SER A 386 -8.06 -2.56 -26.52
C SER A 386 -8.20 -1.05 -26.65
N ASP A 387 -9.01 -0.49 -25.77
CA ASP A 387 -9.06 0.97 -25.62
C ASP A 387 -7.95 1.38 -24.64
N ASP A 388 -6.79 1.79 -25.15
CA ASP A 388 -5.80 2.50 -24.36
C ASP A 388 -6.25 3.94 -24.10
N VAL A 389 -5.78 4.53 -22.99
CA VAL A 389 -6.15 5.91 -22.64
C VAL A 389 -4.97 6.84 -22.83
N LEU A 390 -5.13 7.79 -23.75
CA LEU A 390 -4.20 8.88 -23.94
C LEU A 390 -4.70 10.11 -23.18
N CYS A 391 -3.95 10.48 -22.15
CA CYS A 391 -4.16 11.71 -21.40
C CYS A 391 -3.25 12.81 -21.94
N THR A 392 -3.82 13.94 -22.34
CA THR A 392 -3.07 15.11 -22.79
C THR A 392 -3.20 16.23 -21.76
N GLY A 393 -2.09 16.65 -21.18
CA GLY A 393 -1.98 17.76 -20.23
C GLY A 393 -1.46 19.03 -20.88
N THR A 394 -2.06 20.17 -20.58
CA THR A 394 -1.70 21.51 -21.10
C THR A 394 -1.41 22.50 -19.98
N LYS A 395 -0.29 23.22 -20.05
CA LYS A 395 0.13 24.16 -18.98
C LYS A 395 0.19 25.60 -19.49
N GLY A 396 -0.76 26.44 -19.06
CA GLY A 396 -0.80 27.88 -19.38
C GLY A 396 -1.03 28.19 -20.87
N ARG A 397 -0.90 29.48 -21.27
CA ARG A 397 -1.04 29.91 -22.69
C ARG A 397 0.12 29.43 -23.58
N ALA A 398 1.30 29.21 -22.99
CA ALA A 398 2.45 28.67 -23.68
C ALA A 398 2.45 27.14 -23.61
N ALA A 399 1.72 26.50 -24.52
CA ALA A 399 2.20 25.40 -25.34
C ALA A 399 2.96 24.17 -24.80
N GLY A 400 3.14 24.01 -23.50
CA GLY A 400 3.70 22.79 -22.93
C GLY A 400 2.63 21.71 -23.01
N TYR A 401 2.90 20.65 -23.76
CA TYR A 401 2.06 19.46 -23.79
C TYR A 401 2.76 18.30 -23.12
N ARG A 402 1.98 17.51 -22.40
CA ARG A 402 2.40 16.21 -21.93
C ARG A 402 1.39 15.17 -22.34
N LEU A 403 1.87 14.19 -23.09
CA LEU A 403 1.08 13.03 -23.49
C LEU A 403 1.43 11.90 -22.54
N VAL A 404 0.41 11.30 -21.94
CA VAL A 404 0.53 10.18 -21.01
C VAL A 404 -0.39 9.08 -21.53
N LEU A 405 0.18 8.07 -22.16
CA LEU A 405 -0.53 6.88 -22.57
C LEU A 405 -0.53 5.86 -21.43
N TYR A 406 -1.73 5.49 -21.01
CA TYR A 406 -1.97 4.45 -20.04
C TYR A 406 -2.51 3.20 -20.76
N VAL A 407 -1.85 2.07 -20.54
CA VAL A 407 -2.21 0.77 -21.14
C VAL A 407 -2.89 -0.10 -20.08
N PRO A 408 -4.23 -0.29 -20.13
CA PRO A 408 -4.98 -0.99 -19.09
C PRO A 408 -4.56 -2.44 -18.86
N ARG A 409 -4.15 -3.15 -19.93
CA ARG A 409 -3.74 -4.56 -19.87
C ARG A 409 -2.47 -4.75 -19.02
N SER A 410 -1.44 -3.95 -19.29
CA SER A 410 -0.14 -4.04 -18.61
C SER A 410 -0.05 -3.16 -17.37
N ARG A 411 -1.03 -2.27 -17.15
CA ARG A 411 -0.99 -1.18 -16.16
C ARG A 411 0.25 -0.30 -16.29
N ALA A 412 0.88 -0.29 -17.46
CA ALA A 412 2.04 0.53 -17.74
C ALA A 412 1.59 1.94 -18.12
N THR A 413 2.47 2.91 -17.86
CA THR A 413 2.29 4.28 -18.28
C THR A 413 3.51 4.73 -19.05
N TYR A 414 3.27 5.20 -20.27
CA TYR A 414 4.25 5.77 -21.17
C TYR A 414 3.95 7.24 -21.31
N TRP A 415 4.96 8.09 -21.26
CA TRP A 415 4.73 9.52 -21.43
C TRP A 415 5.80 10.17 -22.28
N LEU A 416 5.35 11.20 -22.97
CA LEU A 416 6.13 12.06 -23.83
C LEU A 416 5.85 13.51 -23.44
N ARG A 417 6.90 14.24 -23.08
CA ARG A 417 6.82 15.69 -22.84
C ARG A 417 7.26 16.42 -24.09
N ILE A 418 6.48 17.42 -24.49
CA ILE A 418 6.75 18.31 -25.61
C ILE A 418 6.92 19.72 -25.06
N GLU A 419 8.09 20.30 -25.30
CA GLU A 419 8.38 21.69 -24.95
C GLU A 419 8.61 22.53 -26.21
N ASN A 420 8.15 23.78 -26.18
CA ASN A 420 8.57 24.77 -27.16
C ASN A 420 10.06 25.09 -26.94
N GLY A 421 10.83 25.13 -28.03
CA GLY A 421 12.17 25.71 -28.01
C GLY A 421 12.13 27.16 -27.55
N THR A 422 13.12 27.57 -26.76
CA THR A 422 13.35 28.97 -26.43
C THR A 422 13.55 29.79 -27.71
N GLN A 423 12.87 30.93 -27.80
CA GLN A 423 12.88 31.94 -28.90
C GLN A 423 13.75 31.62 -30.12
N GLY A 424 13.09 31.28 -31.24
CA GLY A 424 13.71 31.23 -32.57
C GLY A 424 13.87 29.84 -33.17
N GLU A 425 13.80 28.78 -32.35
CA GLU A 425 13.95 27.40 -32.80
C GLU A 425 12.58 26.69 -32.83
N LYS A 426 12.09 26.34 -34.03
CA LYS A 426 10.91 25.48 -34.26
C LYS A 426 11.19 24.00 -33.90
N THR A 427 12.02 23.73 -32.90
CA THR A 427 12.43 22.38 -32.52
C THR A 427 11.75 21.98 -31.22
N LEU A 428 10.79 21.06 -31.33
CA LEU A 428 10.12 20.47 -30.17
C LEU A 428 11.10 19.54 -29.46
N ARG A 429 11.43 19.83 -28.19
CA ARG A 429 12.21 18.89 -27.37
C ARG A 429 11.28 17.83 -26.79
N ALA A 430 11.55 16.58 -27.16
CA ALA A 430 10.82 15.40 -26.73
C ALA A 430 11.59 14.69 -25.59
N LYS A 431 11.00 14.61 -24.39
CA LYS A 431 11.54 13.79 -23.29
C LYS A 431 10.64 12.59 -23.02
N TRP A 432 11.24 11.41 -23.06
CA TRP A 432 10.57 10.13 -22.84
C TRP A 432 10.66 9.67 -21.38
N SER A 433 9.67 8.89 -20.96
CA SER A 433 9.78 8.11 -19.73
C SER A 433 10.80 6.96 -19.88
N PRO A 434 11.50 6.54 -18.81
CA PRO A 434 12.40 5.38 -18.86
C PRO A 434 11.69 4.09 -19.32
N ASN A 435 10.40 3.95 -19.02
CA ASN A 435 9.60 2.81 -19.46
C ASN A 435 9.41 2.76 -20.98
N ALA A 436 9.43 3.91 -21.66
CA ALA A 436 9.33 3.99 -23.11
C ALA A 436 10.63 3.55 -23.84
N LEU A 437 11.73 3.35 -23.11
CA LEU A 437 13.01 2.86 -23.67
C LEU A 437 13.04 1.33 -23.85
N LYS A 438 12.04 0.60 -23.32
CA LYS A 438 11.93 -0.85 -23.48
C LYS A 438 11.58 -1.20 -24.93
N SER A 439 12.11 -2.31 -25.44
CA SER A 439 11.82 -2.80 -26.81
C SER A 439 10.31 -2.99 -27.06
N ALA A 440 9.59 -3.49 -26.06
CA ALA A 440 8.14 -3.68 -26.08
C ALA A 440 7.32 -2.37 -26.17
N ALA A 441 7.94 -1.20 -25.97
CA ALA A 441 7.25 0.09 -26.02
C ALA A 441 7.22 0.73 -27.42
N ALA A 442 7.73 0.04 -28.45
CA ALA A 442 7.75 0.53 -29.83
C ALA A 442 6.40 1.03 -30.37
N PRO A 443 5.28 0.28 -30.28
CA PRO A 443 3.98 0.75 -30.80
C PRO A 443 3.48 2.00 -30.05
N TYR A 444 3.59 2.01 -28.73
CA TYR A 444 3.19 3.14 -27.89
C TYR A 444 4.01 4.41 -28.16
N ARG A 445 5.30 4.26 -28.45
CA ARG A 445 6.15 5.39 -28.87
C ARG A 445 5.70 5.99 -30.20
N ALA A 446 5.33 5.15 -31.17
CA ALA A 446 4.87 5.61 -32.48
C ALA A 446 3.60 6.46 -32.36
N VAL A 447 2.64 6.00 -31.56
CA VAL A 447 1.38 6.73 -31.29
C VAL A 447 1.64 8.06 -30.59
N LEU A 448 2.46 8.06 -29.54
CA LEU A 448 2.83 9.29 -28.82
C LEU A 448 3.55 10.29 -29.74
N GLN A 449 4.41 9.83 -30.64
CA GLN A 449 5.07 10.67 -31.65
C GLN A 449 4.09 11.21 -32.69
N GLN A 450 3.14 10.40 -33.15
CA GLN A 450 2.13 10.82 -34.10
C GLN A 450 1.24 11.92 -33.52
N HIS A 451 0.75 11.75 -32.28
CA HIS A 451 0.00 12.80 -31.60
C HIS A 451 0.84 14.06 -31.34
N ALA A 452 2.13 13.89 -31.01
CA ALA A 452 3.04 15.02 -30.88
C ALA A 452 3.15 15.84 -32.17
N ARG A 453 3.22 15.17 -33.33
CA ARG A 453 3.25 15.83 -34.65
C ARG A 453 1.93 16.52 -34.97
N MET A 454 0.79 15.87 -34.72
CA MET A 454 -0.53 16.52 -34.93
C MET A 454 -0.68 17.80 -34.10
N ILE A 455 -0.19 17.79 -32.86
CA ILE A 455 -0.19 18.99 -31.99
C ILE A 455 0.77 20.06 -32.52
N ALA A 456 1.90 19.65 -33.11
CA ALA A 456 2.87 20.55 -33.74
C ALA A 456 2.29 21.22 -35.00
N ASP A 457 1.61 20.45 -35.85
CA ASP A 457 1.08 20.87 -37.15
C ASP A 457 -0.21 21.71 -37.03
N ALA A 458 -0.96 21.56 -35.93
CA ALA A 458 -2.17 22.36 -35.67
C ALA A 458 -1.89 23.81 -35.25
N ARG A 459 -0.65 24.29 -35.37
CA ARG A 459 -0.17 25.61 -34.96
C ARG A 459 0.58 26.30 -36.08
#